data_AF-A0A1A1X5F6-F1
#
_entry.id   AF-A0A1A1X5F6-F1
#
_cell.length_a   1.000
_cell.length_b   1.000
_cell.length_c   1.000
_cell.angle_alpha   90.00
_cell.angle_beta   90.00
_cell.angle_gamma   90.00
#
_symmetry.space_group_name_H-M   'P 1'
#
loop_
_entity.id
_entity.type
_entity.pdbx_description
1 polymer ?
#
loop_
_entity_poly.entity_id
_entity_poly.type
_entity_poly.pdbx_seq_one_letter_code
_entity_poly.pdbx_strand_id
1 'polypeptide(L)'
;MAEKGQFPTRENCDPNDPEEWALWMLVAWPGMRGGQLAMPIEYLRLVSKRLWDCGARPVEDPVIKYRAPSGNEPHWLTSPGRWVDIDEPDPVPNPVREVVAKLSPQQQAEVFRELKRVREESE
;
A
#
# COMPACT_ATOMS: atom_id res chain seq x y z
N MET A 1 -5.36 11.26 11.45
CA MET A 1 -4.78 12.41 10.74
C MET A 1 -3.60 11.90 9.93
N ALA A 2 -3.76 11.75 8.63
CA ALA A 2 -2.68 11.35 7.76
C ALA A 2 -1.62 12.46 7.76
N GLU A 3 -0.35 12.11 8.02
CA GLU A 3 0.74 13.09 7.95
C GLU A 3 0.89 13.58 6.50
N LYS A 4 1.18 14.87 6.29
CA LYS A 4 1.30 15.44 4.93
C LYS A 4 2.37 14.67 4.13
N GLY A 5 1.93 14.01 3.06
CA GLY A 5 2.80 13.20 2.20
C GLY A 5 2.75 11.69 2.47
N GLN A 6 2.06 11.25 3.53
CA GLN A 6 1.76 9.84 3.75
C GLN A 6 0.64 9.36 2.82
N PHE A 7 0.74 8.12 2.33
CA PHE A 7 -0.32 7.51 1.53
C PHE A 7 -1.59 7.34 2.38
N PRO A 8 -2.78 7.75 1.90
CA PRO A 8 -4.00 7.68 2.68
C PRO A 8 -4.53 6.25 2.76
N THR A 9 -4.77 5.78 3.98
CA THR A 9 -5.39 4.48 4.29
C THR A 9 -6.55 4.69 5.27
N ARG A 10 -7.39 3.66 5.43
CA ARG A 10 -8.55 3.76 6.33
C ARG A 10 -8.13 4.10 7.77
N GLU A 11 -6.98 3.59 8.20
CA GLU A 11 -6.47 3.71 9.56
C GLU A 11 -5.89 5.09 9.86
N ASN A 12 -5.42 5.82 8.84
CA ASN A 12 -4.77 7.12 9.03
C ASN A 12 -5.65 8.33 8.68
N CYS A 13 -6.68 8.16 7.83
CA CYS A 13 -7.65 9.20 7.50
C CYS A 13 -8.63 9.47 8.66
N ASP A 14 -8.92 10.75 8.95
CA ASP A 14 -9.94 11.13 9.93
C ASP A 14 -11.36 11.01 9.33
N PRO A 15 -12.25 10.15 9.88
CA PRO A 15 -13.62 10.02 9.39
C PRO A 15 -14.50 11.26 9.62
N ASN A 16 -14.08 12.19 10.49
CA ASN A 16 -14.83 13.42 10.79
C ASN A 16 -14.33 14.64 10.03
N ASP A 17 -13.20 14.54 9.31
CA ASP A 17 -12.72 15.61 8.43
C ASP A 17 -13.34 15.48 7.03
N PRO A 18 -14.09 16.48 6.54
CA PRO A 18 -14.63 16.50 5.18
C PRO A 18 -13.60 16.20 4.08
N GLU A 19 -12.34 16.56 4.27
CA GLU A 19 -11.27 16.33 3.30
C GLU A 19 -10.63 14.94 3.38
N GLU A 20 -10.80 14.22 4.49
CA GLU A 20 -10.15 12.92 4.72
C GLU A 20 -11.10 11.73 4.74
N TRP A 21 -12.37 11.93 5.11
CA TRP A 21 -13.30 10.82 5.38
C TRP A 21 -13.42 9.80 4.23
N ALA A 22 -13.39 10.27 2.98
CA ALA A 22 -13.45 9.44 1.78
C ALA A 22 -12.08 9.30 1.08
N LEU A 23 -11.04 9.96 1.57
CA LEU A 23 -9.76 10.04 0.86
C LEU A 23 -9.13 8.66 0.63
N TRP A 24 -9.18 7.79 1.64
CA TRP A 24 -8.70 6.41 1.55
C TRP A 24 -9.50 5.54 0.56
N MET A 25 -10.73 5.91 0.23
CA MET A 25 -11.56 5.22 -0.76
C MET A 25 -11.21 5.63 -2.20
N LEU A 26 -10.46 6.73 -2.37
CA LEU A 26 -10.15 7.34 -3.66
C LEU A 26 -8.76 6.95 -4.18
N VAL A 27 -8.14 5.91 -3.61
CA VAL A 27 -6.85 5.38 -4.05
C VAL A 27 -6.98 4.05 -4.78
N ALA A 28 -5.97 3.71 -5.59
CA ALA A 28 -5.88 2.44 -6.30
C ALA A 28 -7.18 2.05 -7.01
N TRP A 29 -7.75 2.97 -7.79
CA TRP A 29 -9.04 2.79 -8.45
C TRP A 29 -9.09 1.51 -9.31
N PRO A 30 -10.29 0.92 -9.45
CA PRO A 30 -10.49 -0.25 -10.30
C PRO A 30 -9.94 -0.04 -11.71
N GLY A 31 -9.10 -0.97 -12.17
CA GLY A 31 -8.49 -0.93 -13.50
C GLY A 31 -7.20 -0.10 -13.62
N MET A 32 -6.73 0.55 -12.56
CA MET A 32 -5.42 1.21 -12.56
C MET A 32 -4.29 0.21 -12.78
N ARG A 33 -3.35 0.56 -13.66
CA ARG A 33 -2.08 -0.16 -13.88
C ARG A 33 -0.94 0.82 -13.67
N GLY A 34 -0.06 0.60 -12.70
CA GLY A 34 1.01 1.54 -12.37
C GLY A 34 0.80 2.23 -11.01
N GLY A 35 0.93 3.56 -10.99
CA GLY A 35 0.92 4.36 -9.76
C GLY A 35 -0.37 4.24 -8.95
N GLN A 36 -0.27 4.48 -7.64
CA GLN A 36 -1.32 4.24 -6.66
C GLN A 36 -2.41 5.34 -6.64
N LEU A 37 -2.14 6.49 -7.27
CA LEU A 37 -3.00 7.66 -7.28
C LEU A 37 -3.34 8.06 -8.72
N ALA A 38 -4.63 8.17 -9.02
CA ALA A 38 -5.09 8.65 -10.32
C ALA A 38 -4.93 10.18 -10.46
N MET A 39 -4.97 10.89 -9.32
CA MET A 39 -4.84 12.33 -9.19
C MET A 39 -4.00 12.67 -7.95
N PRO A 40 -3.40 13.87 -7.87
CA PRO A 40 -2.70 14.31 -6.66
C PRO A 40 -3.59 14.28 -5.42
N ILE A 41 -3.00 14.02 -4.24
CA ILE A 41 -3.73 13.87 -2.97
C ILE A 41 -4.56 15.13 -2.67
N GLU A 42 -4.01 16.31 -2.94
CA GLU A 42 -4.67 17.60 -2.71
C GLU A 42 -5.96 17.72 -3.53
N TYR A 43 -5.97 17.18 -4.76
CA TYR A 43 -7.17 17.14 -5.57
C TYR A 43 -8.19 16.14 -5.01
N LEU A 44 -7.75 14.97 -4.57
CA LEU A 44 -8.63 13.97 -3.96
C LEU A 44 -9.26 14.44 -2.64
N ARG A 45 -8.56 15.28 -1.85
CA ARG A 45 -9.15 15.97 -0.68
C ARG A 45 -10.32 16.87 -1.06
N LEU A 46 -10.21 17.60 -2.17
CA LEU A 46 -11.32 18.41 -2.70
C LEU A 46 -12.50 17.54 -3.14
N VAL A 47 -12.23 16.37 -3.74
CA VAL A 47 -13.27 15.40 -4.10
C VAL A 47 -13.95 14.83 -2.85
N SER A 48 -13.18 14.45 -1.82
CA SER A 48 -13.72 14.01 -0.52
C SER A 48 -14.65 15.05 0.09
N LYS A 49 -14.21 16.32 0.10
CA LYS A 49 -15.04 17.44 0.59
C LYS A 49 -16.30 17.62 -0.25
N ARG A 50 -16.20 17.49 -1.57
CA ARG A 50 -17.37 17.56 -2.46
C ARG A 50 -18.39 16.47 -2.13
N LEU A 51 -17.95 15.23 -1.90
CA LEU A 51 -18.83 14.14 -1.47
C LEU A 51 -19.44 14.44 -0.09
N TRP A 52 -18.66 15.02 0.83
CA TRP A 52 -19.13 15.42 2.15
C TRP A 52 -20.28 16.43 2.06
N ASP A 53 -20.08 17.49 1.27
CA ASP A 53 -21.04 18.57 1.05
C ASP A 53 -22.30 18.09 0.33
N CYS A 54 -22.20 17.05 -0.50
CA CYS A 54 -23.34 16.34 -1.09
C CYS A 54 -24.10 15.44 -0.08
N GLY A 55 -23.60 15.32 1.15
CA GLY A 55 -24.23 14.51 2.21
C GLY A 55 -23.81 13.04 2.25
N ALA A 56 -22.80 12.62 1.49
CA ALA A 56 -22.37 11.22 1.47
C ALA A 56 -21.63 10.84 2.76
N ARG A 57 -22.04 9.77 3.43
CA ARG A 57 -21.31 9.15 4.56
C ARG A 57 -21.41 7.63 4.48
N PRO A 58 -20.42 6.88 4.97
CA PRO A 58 -20.58 5.45 5.18
C PRO A 58 -21.68 5.24 6.24
N VAL A 59 -22.65 4.39 5.92
CA VAL A 59 -23.74 3.98 6.84
C VAL A 59 -23.59 2.53 7.29
N GLU A 60 -22.67 1.80 6.67
CA GLU A 60 -22.35 0.40 6.94
C GLU A 60 -20.83 0.24 6.99
N ASP A 61 -20.38 -0.84 7.62
CA ASP A 61 -18.98 -1.24 7.58
C ASP A 61 -18.56 -1.67 6.16
N PRO A 62 -17.32 -1.35 5.74
CA PRO A 62 -16.85 -1.73 4.41
C PRO A 62 -16.58 -3.23 4.33
N VAL A 63 -16.97 -3.81 3.21
CA VAL A 63 -16.78 -5.25 2.89
C VAL A 63 -15.45 -5.54 2.19
N ILE A 64 -14.70 -4.50 1.83
CA ILE A 64 -13.39 -4.58 1.19
C ILE A 64 -12.38 -3.68 1.91
N LYS A 65 -11.09 -4.00 1.80
CA LYS A 65 -9.98 -3.18 2.29
C LYS A 65 -8.92 -2.94 1.24
N TYR A 66 -8.21 -1.82 1.36
CA TYR A 66 -7.01 -1.57 0.58
C TYR A 66 -5.86 -2.39 1.14
N ARG A 67 -5.17 -3.10 0.25
CA ARG A 67 -3.95 -3.82 0.53
C ARG A 67 -2.81 -3.21 -0.27
N ALA A 68 -1.81 -2.69 0.43
CA ALA A 68 -0.60 -2.17 -0.19
C ALA A 68 0.12 -3.28 -0.99
N PRO A 69 0.89 -2.91 -2.04
CA PRO A 69 1.68 -3.87 -2.79
C PRO A 69 2.59 -4.68 -1.86
N SER A 70 2.49 -5.99 -1.93
CA SER A 70 3.45 -6.87 -1.26
C SER A 70 4.73 -6.98 -2.08
N GLY A 71 5.85 -7.32 -1.43
CA GLY A 71 7.12 -7.51 -2.16
C GLY A 71 7.05 -8.59 -3.25
N ASN A 72 6.07 -9.51 -3.22
CA ASN A 72 5.88 -10.54 -4.23
C ASN A 72 5.23 -10.03 -5.52
N GLU A 73 4.70 -8.81 -5.53
CA GLU A 73 4.12 -8.17 -6.71
C GLU A 73 5.20 -7.38 -7.48
N PRO A 74 4.98 -7.04 -8.78
CA PRO A 74 5.88 -6.14 -9.50
C PRO A 74 6.18 -4.91 -8.65
N HIS A 75 7.45 -4.48 -8.67
CA HIS A 75 8.04 -3.43 -7.84
C HIS A 75 7.02 -2.49 -7.21
N TRP A 76 7.03 -2.29 -5.88
CA TRP A 76 6.07 -1.45 -5.14
C TRP A 76 5.82 -0.05 -5.73
N LEU A 77 6.75 0.46 -6.55
CA LEU A 77 6.68 1.73 -7.29
C LEU A 77 5.69 1.69 -8.48
N THR A 78 5.33 0.51 -8.98
CA THR A 78 4.53 0.28 -10.21
C THR A 78 3.28 -0.54 -9.96
N SER A 79 3.03 -0.96 -8.72
CA SER A 79 1.79 -1.61 -8.32
C SER A 79 0.93 -0.61 -7.52
N PRO A 80 -0.36 -0.42 -7.88
CA PRO A 80 -1.22 0.51 -7.17
C PRO A 80 -1.69 -0.04 -5.81
N GLY A 81 -1.42 -1.32 -5.51
CA GLY A 81 -2.10 -2.08 -4.47
C GLY A 81 -3.42 -2.64 -4.98
N ARG A 82 -4.14 -3.35 -4.11
CA ARG A 82 -5.39 -4.02 -4.49
C ARG A 82 -6.46 -3.77 -3.44
N TRP A 83 -7.70 -3.68 -3.90
CA TRP A 83 -8.87 -3.82 -3.06
C TRP A 83 -9.21 -5.31 -2.97
N VAL A 84 -9.20 -5.84 -1.76
CA VAL A 84 -9.45 -7.26 -1.44
C VAL A 84 -10.61 -7.39 -0.46
N ASP A 85 -11.15 -8.59 -0.30
CA ASP A 85 -12.17 -8.85 0.72
C ASP A 85 -11.65 -8.45 2.12
N ILE A 86 -12.56 -7.97 2.98
CA ILE A 86 -12.20 -7.47 4.32
C ILE A 86 -11.47 -8.53 5.17
N ASP A 87 -11.83 -9.80 4.97
CA ASP A 87 -11.29 -10.96 5.69
C ASP A 87 -10.02 -11.54 5.04
N GLU A 88 -9.60 -11.05 3.87
CA GLU A 88 -8.39 -11.57 3.21
C GLU A 88 -7.15 -11.24 4.08
N PRO A 89 -6.34 -12.24 4.47
CA PRO A 89 -5.20 -11.99 5.34
C PRO A 89 -4.15 -11.12 4.64
N ASP A 90 -3.56 -10.19 5.40
CA ASP A 90 -2.45 -9.40 4.87
C ASP A 90 -1.20 -10.29 4.73
N PRO A 91 -0.42 -10.12 3.65
CA PRO A 91 0.76 -10.93 3.40
C PRO A 91 1.78 -10.72 4.51
N VAL A 92 2.24 -11.82 5.10
CA VAL A 92 3.32 -11.79 6.10
C VAL A 92 4.54 -11.12 5.48
N PRO A 93 5.06 -10.02 6.06
CA PRO A 93 6.29 -9.39 5.60
C PRO A 93 7.40 -10.44 5.59
N ASN A 94 8.13 -10.59 4.48
CA ASN A 94 9.27 -11.50 4.43
C ASN A 94 10.48 -10.81 5.07
N PRO A 95 10.91 -11.20 6.29
CA PRO A 95 11.94 -10.47 7.04
C PRO A 95 13.29 -10.52 6.32
N VAL A 96 13.57 -11.63 5.63
CA VAL A 96 14.80 -11.81 4.85
C VAL A 96 14.82 -10.80 3.70
N ARG A 97 13.67 -10.55 3.09
CA ARG A 97 13.56 -9.62 1.96
C ARG A 97 13.79 -8.17 2.36
N GLU A 98 13.30 -7.77 3.53
CA GLU A 98 13.59 -6.44 4.09
C GLU A 98 15.08 -6.26 4.39
N VAL A 99 15.73 -7.29 4.92
CA VAL A 99 17.18 -7.27 5.15
C VAL A 99 17.93 -7.15 3.83
N VAL A 100 17.60 -7.97 2.83
CA VAL A 100 18.23 -7.92 1.49
C VAL A 100 18.05 -6.56 0.82
N ALA A 101 16.87 -5.93 0.95
CA ALA A 101 16.61 -4.61 0.39
C ALA A 101 17.47 -3.48 1.00
N LYS A 102 17.98 -3.67 2.22
CA LYS A 102 18.89 -2.73 2.90
C LYS A 102 20.36 -2.93 2.54
N LEU A 103 20.71 -4.03 1.87
CA LEU A 103 22.08 -4.35 1.47
C LEU A 103 22.48 -3.59 0.20
N SER A 104 23.76 -3.19 0.13
CA SER A 104 24.35 -2.71 -1.11
C SER A 104 24.46 -3.83 -2.15
N PRO A 105 24.59 -3.51 -3.46
CA PRO A 105 24.78 -4.51 -4.49
C PRO A 105 25.97 -5.44 -4.22
N GLN A 106 27.06 -4.91 -3.65
CA GLN A 106 28.23 -5.71 -3.27
C GLN A 106 27.90 -6.70 -2.14
N GLN A 107 27.18 -6.25 -1.11
CA GLN A 107 26.77 -7.08 0.02
C GLN A 107 25.79 -8.17 -0.42
N GLN A 108 24.87 -7.88 -1.34
CA GLN A 108 23.97 -8.88 -1.91
C GLN A 108 24.73 -9.99 -2.65
N ALA A 109 25.75 -9.62 -3.44
CA ALA A 109 26.58 -10.59 -4.16
C ALA A 109 27.44 -11.45 -3.23
N GLU A 110 27.81 -10.94 -2.06
CA GLU A 110 28.54 -11.69 -1.02
C GLU A 110 27.62 -12.65 -0.28
N VAL A 111 26.44 -12.20 0.16
CA VAL A 111 25.41 -13.06 0.77
C VAL A 111 25.02 -14.19 -0.18
N PHE A 112 24.87 -13.91 -1.47
CA PHE A 112 24.56 -14.95 -2.46
C PHE A 112 25.67 -16.01 -2.56
N ARG A 113 26.94 -15.60 -2.53
CA ARG A 113 28.08 -16.52 -2.55
C ARG A 113 28.11 -17.42 -1.31
N GLU A 114 27.90 -16.86 -0.11
CA GLU A 114 27.88 -17.65 1.12
C GLU A 114 26.69 -18.60 1.20
N LEU A 115 25.49 -18.18 0.79
CA LEU A 115 24.32 -19.06 0.76
C LEU A 115 24.54 -20.23 -0.20
N LYS A 116 25.19 -20.00 -1.34
CA LYS A 116 25.55 -21.06 -2.28
C LYS A 116 26.51 -22.07 -1.64
N ARG A 117 27.55 -21.59 -0.94
CA ARG A 117 28.52 -22.43 -0.21
C ARG A 117 27.83 -23.30 0.86
N VAL A 118 27.00 -22.69 1.71
CA VAL A 118 26.29 -23.41 2.78
C VAL A 118 25.37 -24.50 2.22
N ARG A 119 24.71 -24.25 1.10
CA ARG A 119 23.85 -25.25 0.44
C ARG A 119 24.65 -26.44 -0.09
N GLU A 120 25.79 -26.20 -0.73
CA GLU A 120 26.69 -27.24 -1.23
C GLU A 120 27.33 -28.06 -0.11
N GLU A 121 27.50 -27.48 1.09
CA GLU A 121 27.99 -28.18 2.29
C GLU A 121 26.89 -28.98 3.02
N SER A 122 25.62 -28.74 2.69
CA SER A 122 24.45 -29.40 3.32
C SER A 122 23.86 -30.54 2.48
N GLU A 123 24.33 -30.74 1.25
CA GLU A 123 24.01 -31.86 0.34
C GLU A 123 25.10 -32.95 0.39
#